data_AF-A0A450VLC2-F1
#
_entry.id   AF-A0A450VLC2-F1
#
_cell.length_a   1.000
_cell.length_b   1.000
_cell.length_c   1.000
_cell.angle_alpha   90.00
_cell.angle_beta   90.00
_cell.angle_gamma   90.00
#
_symmetry.space_group_name_H-M   'P 1'
#
loop_
_entity.id
_entity.type
_entity.pdbx_description
1 polymer ?
#
loop_
_entity_poly.entity_id
_entity_poly.type
_entity_poly.pdbx_seq_one_letter_code
_entity_poly.pdbx_strand_id
1 'polypeptide(L)' 'MRILLIATAYNGLTQRAHLELAALGHEVSVELSLSEAAMGEAIGLF' A
#
# COMPACT_ATOMS: atom_id res chain seq x y z
N MET A 1 5.99 11.55 -2.49
CA MET A 1 4.68 11.63 -1.81
C MET A 1 4.60 10.52 -0.77
N ARG A 2 3.65 10.60 0.17
CA ARG A 2 3.28 9.47 1.03
C ARG A 2 2.11 8.75 0.37
N ILE A 3 2.28 7.48 0.00
CA ILE A 3 1.30 6.68 -0.73
C ILE A 3 0.97 5.40 0.06
N LEU A 4 -0.32 5.15 0.32
CA LEU A 4 -0.81 3.90 0.90
C LEU A 4 -1.44 3.06 -0.20
N LEU A 5 -0.87 1.90 -0.49
CA LEU A 5 -1.44 0.91 -1.40
C LEU A 5 -2.28 -0.10 -0.61
N ILE A 6 -3.58 -0.14 -0.91
CA ILE A 6 -4.51 -1.13 -0.37
C ILE A 6 -4.67 -2.25 -1.40
N ALA A 7 -4.32 -3.48 -1.05
CA ALA A 7 -4.35 -4.60 -1.98
C ALA A 7 -4.87 -5.89 -1.34
N THR A 8 -5.56 -6.75 -2.10
CA THR A 8 -6.02 -8.05 -1.60
C THR A 8 -4.90 -9.05 -1.36
N ALA A 9 -3.74 -8.85 -2.01
CA ALA A 9 -2.53 -9.63 -1.82
C ALA A 9 -1.31 -8.83 -2.29
N TYR A 10 -0.14 -9.12 -1.74
CA TYR A 10 1.14 -8.59 -2.24
C TYR A 10 1.61 -9.35 -3.50
N ASN A 11 0.75 -9.37 -4.52
CA ASN A 11 0.96 -10.05 -5.79
C ASN A 11 1.94 -9.29 -6.70
N GLY A 12 2.24 -9.85 -7.87
CA GLY A 12 3.21 -9.24 -8.81
C GLY A 12 2.85 -7.82 -9.25
N LEU A 13 1.56 -7.49 -9.37
CA LEU A 13 1.13 -6.12 -9.68
C LEU A 13 1.44 -5.16 -8.54
N THR A 14 1.09 -5.54 -7.30
CA THR A 14 1.32 -4.72 -6.10
C THR A 14 2.81 -4.53 -5.87
N GLN A 15 3.61 -5.59 -6.05
CA GLN A 15 5.08 -5.53 -5.99
C GLN A 15 5.64 -4.56 -7.03
N ARG A 16 5.18 -4.64 -8.29
CA ARG A 16 5.66 -3.75 -9.34
C ARG A 16 5.30 -2.29 -9.04
N ALA A 17 4.07 -2.02 -8.63
CA ALA A 17 3.63 -0.67 -8.25
C ALA A 17 4.45 -0.13 -7.07
N HIS A 18 4.67 -0.94 -6.03
CA HIS A 18 5.47 -0.56 -4.87
C HIS A 18 6.91 -0.19 -5.28
N LEU A 19 7.58 -1.04 -6.06
CA LEU A 19 8.96 -0.81 -6.48
C LEU A 19 9.11 0.43 -7.38
N GLU A 20 8.22 0.63 -8.34
CA GLU A 20 8.30 1.77 -9.27
C GLU A 20 8.03 3.10 -8.56
N LEU A 21 7.02 3.14 -7.68
CA LEU A 21 6.72 4.33 -6.90
C LEU A 21 7.86 4.66 -5.91
N ALA A 22 8.45 3.65 -5.28
CA ALA A 22 9.63 3.82 -4.43
C ALA A 22 10.84 4.33 -5.24
N ALA A 23 11.07 3.81 -6.45
CA ALA A 23 12.15 4.26 -7.34
C ALA A 23 12.00 5.72 -7.77
N LEU A 24 10.77 6.23 -7.85
CA LEU A 24 10.47 7.65 -8.07
C LEU A 24 10.63 8.52 -6.81
N GLY A 25 11.12 7.97 -5.70
CA GLY A 25 11.35 8.68 -4.44
C GLY A 25 10.08 8.92 -3.64
N HIS A 26 9.04 8.09 -3.82
CA HIS A 26 7.86 8.13 -2.95
C HIS A 26 8.04 7.21 -1.74
N GLU A 27 7.49 7.63 -0.61
CA GLU A 27 7.31 6.78 0.57
C GLU A 27 6.03 5.98 0.36
N VAL A 28 6.15 4.66 0.27
CA VAL A 28 5.04 3.77 -0.08
C VAL A 28 4.86 2.76 1.03
N SER A 29 3.66 2.71 1.60
CA SER A 29 3.23 1.63 2.49
C SER A 29 2.25 0.72 1.76
N VAL A 30 2.23 -0.56 2.12
CA VAL A 30 1.31 -1.55 1.55
C VAL A 30 0.52 -2.17 2.69
N GLU A 31 -0.81 -2.08 2.61
CA GLU A 31 -1.74 -2.71 3.54
C GLU A 31 -2.58 -3.76 2.81
N LEU A 32 -2.83 -4.90 3.47
CA LEU A 32 -3.70 -5.92 2.91
C LEU A 32 -5.16 -5.64 3.25
N SER A 33 -6.04 -5.71 2.25
CA SER A 33 -7.48 -5.48 2.41
C SER A 33 -8.17 -6.70 3.05
N LEU A 34 -7.83 -7.01 4.30
CA LEU A 34 -8.36 -8.14 5.06
C LEU A 34 -9.78 -7.88 5.57
N SER A 35 -10.09 -6.63 5.90
CA SER A 35 -11.43 -6.17 6.31
C SER A 35 -11.54 -4.64 6.17
N GLU A 36 -12.76 -4.12 6.20
CA GLU A 36 -13.00 -2.67 6.25
C GLU A 36 -12.37 -2.01 7.49
N ALA A 37 -12.42 -2.69 8.64
CA ALA A 37 -11.80 -2.21 9.88
C ALA A 37 -10.27 -2.10 9.75
N ALA A 38 -9.61 -3.12 9.19
CA ALA A 38 -8.17 -3.11 8.96
C ALA A 38 -7.75 -2.00 7.98
N MET A 39 -8.50 -1.82 6.89
CA MET A 39 -8.24 -0.71 5.96
C MET A 39 -8.45 0.66 6.62
N GLY A 40 -9.48 0.79 7.46
CA GLY A 40 -9.74 2.02 8.22
C GLY A 40 -8.64 2.35 9.22
N GLU A 41 -8.11 1.35 9.92
CA GLU A 41 -6.97 1.51 10.84
C GLU A 41 -5.72 1.95 10.09
N ALA A 42 -5.39 1.30 8.97
CA ALA A 42 -4.24 1.67 8.17
C ALA A 42 -4.33 3.09 7.62
N ILE A 43 -5.52 3.54 7.19
CA ILE A 43 -5.74 4.94 6.79
C ILE A 43 -5.55 5.89 7.99
N GLY A 44 -6.00 5.51 9.18
CA GLY A 44 -5.84 6.34 10.39
C GLY A 44 -4.41 6.48 10.88
N LEU A 45 -3.55 5.49 10.61
CA LEU A 45 -2.14 5.47 10.98
C LEU A 45 -1.20 6.08 9.91
N PHE A 46 -1.72 6.33 8.70
CA PHE A 46 -0.94 6.78 7.54
C PHE A 46 -1.08 8.28 7.29
#